data_AF-A0A1E4PV97-F1
#
_entry.id   AF-A0A1E4PV97-F1
#
_cell.length_a   1.000
_cell.length_b   1.000
_cell.length_c   1.000
_cell.angle_alpha   90.00
_cell.angle_beta   90.00
_cell.angle_gamma   90.00
#
_symmetry.space_group_name_H-M   'P 1'
#
loop_
_entity.id
_entity.type
_entity.pdbx_description
1 polymer ?
#
loop_
_entity_poly.entity_id
_entity_poly.type
_entity_poly.pdbx_seq_one_letter_code
_entity_poly.pdbx_strand_id
1 'polypeptide(L)'
;MAASCRAWVLDRDQVARFFAASQEYPDGFGDAFYSLPCTISGELRAQGKLWTYEINAAATATWTSGQTVRRFGCAEAACEPLVLLMPDDNSGE
;
A
#
# COMPACT_ATOMS: atom_id res chain seq x y z
N MET A 1 3.31 -19.68 7.04
CA MET A 1 2.89 -18.26 7.07
C MET A 1 3.99 -17.24 6.72
N ALA A 2 5.18 -17.66 6.26
CA ALA A 2 6.23 -16.71 5.88
C ALA A 2 6.68 -16.80 4.41
N ALA A 3 6.22 -17.78 3.63
CA ALA A 3 6.66 -17.99 2.24
C ALA A 3 5.99 -17.00 1.26
N SER A 4 4.71 -16.72 1.46
CA SER A 4 3.95 -15.81 0.58
C SER A 4 4.48 -14.38 0.61
N CYS A 5 4.99 -13.92 1.76
CA CYS A 5 5.56 -12.57 1.88
C CYS A 5 6.96 -12.42 1.28
N ARG A 6 7.68 -13.54 1.02
CA ARG A 6 8.97 -13.52 0.30
C ARG A 6 8.77 -13.60 -1.20
N ALA A 7 7.69 -14.24 -1.63
CA ALA A 7 7.31 -14.36 -3.03
C ALA A 7 6.56 -13.11 -3.53
N TRP A 8 5.85 -12.42 -2.62
CA TRP A 8 5.18 -11.17 -2.91
C TRP A 8 6.20 -10.03 -2.93
N VAL A 9 6.60 -9.66 -4.15
CA VAL A 9 7.41 -8.50 -4.46
C VAL A 9 6.73 -7.76 -5.60
N LEU A 10 6.65 -6.45 -5.49
CA LEU A 10 6.09 -5.60 -6.54
C LEU A 10 7.24 -5.00 -7.35
N ASP A 11 7.15 -5.11 -8.66
CA ASP A 11 8.06 -4.37 -9.54
C ASP A 11 7.66 -2.89 -9.59
N ARG A 12 8.54 -2.03 -10.12
CA ARG A 12 8.33 -0.58 -10.23
C ARG A 12 7.03 -0.22 -10.94
N ASP A 13 6.66 -0.97 -11.98
CA ASP A 13 5.39 -0.75 -12.70
C ASP A 13 4.17 -1.06 -11.83
N GLN A 14 4.23 -2.16 -11.06
CA GLN A 14 3.16 -2.54 -10.14
C GLN A 14 3.02 -1.56 -8.99
N VAL A 15 4.15 -1.07 -8.45
CA VAL A 15 4.18 0.00 -7.44
C VAL A 15 3.53 1.27 -8.00
N ALA A 16 3.85 1.67 -9.23
CA ALA A 16 3.24 2.84 -9.86
C ALA A 16 1.72 2.66 -10.06
N ARG A 17 1.26 1.49 -10.49
CA ARG A 17 -0.17 1.17 -10.61
C ARG A 17 -0.88 1.16 -9.26
N PHE A 18 -0.26 0.59 -8.24
CA PHE A 18 -0.78 0.61 -6.87
C PHE A 18 -0.99 2.05 -6.42
N PHE A 19 0.02 2.92 -6.58
CA PHE A 19 -0.12 4.33 -6.19
C PHE A 19 -1.13 5.11 -7.04
N ALA A 20 -1.26 4.78 -8.33
CA ALA A 20 -2.25 5.39 -9.21
C ALA A 20 -3.69 5.00 -8.85
N ALA A 21 -3.92 3.77 -8.36
CA ALA A 21 -5.22 3.29 -7.88
C ALA A 21 -5.45 3.59 -6.39
N SER A 22 -4.40 3.92 -5.62
CA SER A 22 -4.52 4.24 -4.20
C SER A 22 -5.03 5.67 -3.99
N GLN A 23 -5.76 5.85 -2.90
CA GLN A 23 -6.21 7.17 -2.43
C GLN A 23 -5.43 7.58 -1.19
N GLU A 24 -5.18 8.88 -1.02
CA GLU A 24 -4.52 9.42 0.17
C GLU A 24 -5.51 9.52 1.34
N TYR A 25 -5.13 9.00 2.50
CA TYR A 25 -5.90 9.01 3.75
C TYR A 25 -5.19 9.87 4.81
N PRO A 26 -5.36 11.20 4.78
CA PRO A 26 -4.68 12.11 5.71
C PRO A 26 -5.12 11.89 7.17
N ASP A 27 -6.38 11.49 7.39
CA ASP A 27 -6.94 11.23 8.73
C ASP A 27 -6.57 9.84 9.29
N GLY A 28 -5.93 9.00 8.47
CA GLY A 28 -5.63 7.61 8.79
C GLY A 28 -6.60 6.61 8.15
N PHE A 29 -6.29 5.33 8.32
CA PHE A 29 -7.01 4.23 7.69
C PHE A 29 -8.28 3.80 8.44
N GLY A 30 -8.51 4.30 9.67
CA GLY A 30 -9.60 3.84 10.53
C GLY A 30 -9.53 2.32 10.76
N ASP A 31 -10.70 1.66 10.68
CA ASP A 31 -10.83 0.19 10.68
C ASP A 31 -10.88 -0.38 9.25
N ALA A 32 -10.70 0.47 8.23
CA ALA A 32 -10.92 0.08 6.83
C ALA A 32 -9.81 -0.83 6.29
N PHE A 33 -8.66 -0.93 6.95
CA PHE A 33 -7.52 -1.70 6.44
C PHE A 33 -6.87 -2.56 7.51
N TYR A 34 -6.51 -3.79 7.13
CA TYR A 34 -5.73 -4.70 7.94
C TYR A 34 -4.24 -4.32 7.96
N SER A 35 -3.51 -4.77 8.99
CA SER A 35 -2.06 -4.62 9.06
C SER A 35 -1.39 -5.99 9.05
N LEU A 36 -0.70 -6.31 7.97
CA LEU A 36 0.10 -7.54 7.86
C LEU A 36 1.57 -7.26 8.16
N PRO A 37 2.33 -8.23 8.71
CA PRO A 37 3.78 -8.09 8.91
C PRO A 37 4.58 -8.19 7.60
N CYS A 38 3.93 -8.00 6.46
CA CYS A 38 4.50 -8.19 5.13
C CYS A 38 4.46 -6.86 4.39
N THR A 39 5.60 -6.17 4.40
CA THR A 39 5.75 -4.86 3.78
C THR A 39 6.90 -4.88 2.77
N ILE A 40 6.74 -4.08 1.72
CA ILE A 40 7.76 -3.79 0.73
C ILE A 40 8.12 -2.32 0.90
N SER A 41 9.39 -2.04 1.17
CA SER A 41 9.89 -0.69 1.29
C SER A 41 10.82 -0.33 0.14
N GLY A 42 10.83 0.94 -0.20
CA GLY A 42 11.69 1.47 -1.25
C GLY A 42 11.69 3.00 -1.23
N GLU A 43 12.28 3.59 -2.26
CA GLU A 43 12.40 5.03 -2.39
C GLU A 43 11.79 5.49 -3.71
N LEU A 44 11.01 6.56 -3.67
CA LEU A 44 10.43 7.20 -4.85
C LEU A 44 10.65 8.71 -4.80
N ARG A 45 10.71 9.34 -5.96
CA ARG A 45 10.75 10.79 -6.09
C ARG A 45 9.41 11.30 -6.58
N ALA A 46 8.75 12.12 -5.76
CA ALA A 46 7.48 12.74 -6.09
C ALA A 46 7.47 14.19 -5.58
N GLN A 47 6.88 15.10 -6.37
CA GLN A 47 6.80 16.53 -6.03
C GLN A 47 8.17 17.17 -5.72
N GLY A 48 9.23 16.72 -6.40
CA GLY A 48 10.60 17.21 -6.18
C GLY A 48 11.24 16.77 -4.84
N LYS A 49 10.60 15.88 -4.08
CA LYS A 49 11.12 15.32 -2.83
C LYS A 49 11.37 13.82 -2.97
N LEU A 50 12.35 13.33 -2.23
CA LEU A 50 12.58 11.89 -2.05
C LEU A 50 11.69 11.41 -0.90
N TRP A 51 10.88 10.39 -1.18
CA TRP A 51 10.01 9.74 -0.22
C TRP A 51 10.41 8.29 -0.09
N THR A 52 10.53 7.83 1.14
CA THR A 52 10.61 6.40 1.44
C THR A 52 9.18 5.88 1.48
N TYR A 53 8.84 4.95 0.59
CA TYR A 53 7.54 4.32 0.61
C TYR A 53 7.62 2.96 1.31
N GLU A 54 6.53 2.57 1.94
CA GLU A 54 6.31 1.24 2.49
C GLU A 54 4.91 0.78 2.10
N ILE A 55 4.80 -0.28 1.31
CA ILE A 55 3.54 -0.88 0.89
C ILE A 55 3.32 -2.14 1.71
N ASN A 56 2.18 -2.23 2.39
CA ASN A 56 1.73 -3.40 3.11
C ASN A 56 0.96 -4.33 2.18
N ALA A 57 1.14 -5.64 2.37
CA ALA A 57 0.39 -6.66 1.65
C ALA A 57 -1.13 -6.61 1.89
N ALA A 58 -1.58 -5.82 2.87
CA ALA A 58 -2.98 -5.52 3.18
C ALA A 58 -3.52 -4.27 2.46
N ALA A 59 -3.04 -3.99 1.25
CA ALA A 59 -3.47 -2.87 0.40
C ALA A 59 -3.33 -1.46 1.00
N THR A 60 -2.44 -1.29 1.96
CA THR A 60 -2.05 0.03 2.48
C THR A 60 -0.65 0.37 2.05
N ALA A 61 -0.34 1.65 1.98
CA ALA A 61 1.01 2.13 1.81
C ALA A 61 1.23 3.43 2.55
N THR A 62 2.49 3.74 2.83
CA THR A 62 2.88 4.92 3.57
C THR A 62 4.07 5.56 2.87
N TRP A 63 4.04 6.87 2.65
CA TRP A 63 5.21 7.65 2.23
C TRP A 63 5.75 8.44 3.41
N THR A 64 7.04 8.32 3.65
CA THR A 64 7.76 8.99 4.72
C THR A 64 8.87 9.85 4.11
N SER A 65 8.87 11.13 4.44
CA SER A 65 9.95 12.06 4.07
C SER A 65 10.27 12.93 5.27
N GLY A 66 11.32 12.54 6.02
CA GLY A 66 11.72 13.24 7.25
C GLY A 66 10.64 13.14 8.32
N GLN A 67 9.95 14.26 8.59
CA GLN A 67 8.87 14.35 9.59
C GLN A 67 7.47 14.23 8.97
N THR A 68 7.36 14.17 7.64
CA THR A 68 6.08 14.07 6.95
C THR A 68 5.77 12.62 6.62
N VAL A 69 4.59 12.17 7.04
CA VAL A 69 4.05 10.84 6.75
C VAL A 69 2.73 11.01 6.00
N ARG A 70 2.61 10.38 4.83
CA ARG A 70 1.38 10.30 4.04
C ARG A 70 0.96 8.85 3.97
N ARG A 71 -0.34 8.60 4.13
CA ARG A 71 -0.92 7.26 4.15
C ARG A 71 -1.78 7.10 2.91
N PHE A 72 -1.70 5.95 2.28
CA PHE A 72 -2.38 5.60 1.04
C PHE A 72 -3.07 4.26 1.21
N GLY A 73 -4.32 4.16 0.79
CA GLY A 73 -5.11 2.93 0.87
C GLY A 73 -5.66 2.62 -0.50
N CYS A 74 -5.61 1.36 -0.91
CA CYS A 74 -6.23 0.93 -2.14
C CYS A 74 -7.33 -0.09 -1.84
N ALA A 75 -8.58 0.34 -2.04
CA ALA A 75 -9.76 -0.51 -1.91
C ALA A 75 -10.36 -0.87 -3.28
N GLU A 76 -9.76 -0.41 -4.38
CA GLU A 76 -10.22 -0.76 -5.73
C GLU A 76 -9.81 -2.19 -6.12
N ALA A 77 -10.66 -2.84 -6.93
CA ALA A 77 -10.39 -4.14 -7.56
C ALA A 77 -9.07 -4.16 -8.35
N ALA A 78 -8.60 -3.01 -8.84
CA ALA A 78 -7.30 -2.89 -9.50
C ALA A 78 -6.10 -3.27 -8.60
N CYS A 79 -6.27 -3.23 -7.27
CA CYS A 79 -5.25 -3.61 -6.31
C CYS A 79 -5.32 -5.08 -5.88
N GLU A 80 -6.39 -5.81 -6.19
CA GLU A 80 -6.50 -7.27 -5.96
C GLU A 80 -5.24 -8.04 -6.41
N PRO A 81 -4.76 -7.89 -7.66
CA PRO A 81 -3.58 -8.63 -8.10
C PRO A 81 -2.25 -8.08 -7.53
N LEU A 82 -2.29 -6.95 -6.83
CA LEU A 82 -1.11 -6.25 -6.31
C LEU A 82 -0.91 -6.51 -4.81
N VAL A 83 -1.90 -7.04 -4.10
CA VAL A 83 -1.91 -7.21 -2.65
C VAL A 83 -2.20 -8.67 -2.30
N LEU A 84 -1.85 -9.10 -1.08
CA LEU A 84 -2.18 -10.45 -0.62
C LEU A 84 -3.51 -10.51 0.13
N LEU A 85 -3.93 -9.38 0.68
CA LEU A 85 -5.16 -9.24 1.43
C LEU A 85 -5.77 -7.88 1.05
N MET A 86 -6.99 -7.91 0.49
CA MET A 86 -7.76 -6.68 0.39
C MET A 86 -8.32 -6.30 1.75
N PRO A 87 -8.57 -5.00 2.01
CA PRO A 87 -9.52 -4.63 3.04
C PRO A 87 -10.83 -5.40 2.80
N ASP A 88 -11.50 -5.83 3.87
CA ASP A 88 -12.78 -6.51 3.75
C ASP A 88 -13.76 -5.52 3.11
N ASP A 89 -13.97 -5.67 1.81
CA ASP A 89 -15.13 -5.08 1.19
C ASP A 89 -16.29 -5.79 1.89
N ASN A 90 -17.07 -5.05 2.66
CA ASN A 90 -18.42 -5.47 3.02
C ASN A 90 -19.26 -5.51 1.73
N SER A 91 -18.82 -6.27 0.73
CA SER A 91 -19.64 -6.87 -0.31
C SER A 91 -20.48 -7.89 0.43
N GLY A 92 -21.57 -7.37 0.99
CA GLY A 92 -22.72 -8.17 1.37
C GLY A 92 -23.11 -9.10 0.22
N GLU A 93 -23.69 -10.21 0.63
CA GLU A 93 -24.21 -11.32 -0.16
C GLU A 93 -25.01 -10.93 -1.43
#